data_AF-A0A5J4SQ71-F1
#
_entry.id   AF-A0A5J4SQ71-F1
#
_cell.length_a   1.000
_cell.length_b   1.000
_cell.length_c   1.000
_cell.angle_alpha   90.00
_cell.angle_beta   90.00
_cell.angle_gamma   90.00
#
_symmetry.space_group_name_H-M   'P 1'
#
loop_
_entity.id
_entity.type
_entity.pdbx_description
1 polymer ?
#
loop_
_entity_poly.entity_id
_entity_poly.type
_entity_poly.pdbx_seq_one_letter_code
_entity_poly.pdbx_strand_id
1 'polypeptide(L)'
;MSIDEQVLIKGKYYPEAIRYMENAKETLQKTGKEDNYYKDRKYVRTTCGTAYNGILIALDTYLLLRGIKKTKGRKSIKYYQEEIGKIDKK
;
A
#
# COMPACT_ATOMS: atom_id res chain seq x y z
N MET A 1 18.25 -8.60 11.27
CA MET A 1 16.94 -8.50 11.93
C MET A 1 16.60 -9.89 12.43
N SER A 2 16.34 -10.04 13.73
CA SER A 2 15.96 -11.32 14.31
C SER A 2 14.62 -11.81 13.76
N ILE A 3 14.31 -13.08 13.96
CA ILE A 3 13.00 -13.65 13.56
C ILE A 3 11.87 -12.91 14.31
N ASP A 4 12.03 -12.66 15.60
CA ASP A 4 11.04 -11.99 16.44
C ASP A 4 10.77 -10.55 15.96
N GLU A 5 11.82 -9.82 15.59
CA GLU A 5 11.69 -8.48 15.01
C GLU A 5 10.91 -8.51 13.68
N GLN A 6 11.17 -9.49 12.81
CA GLN A 6 10.45 -9.65 11.55
C GLN A 6 8.97 -9.96 11.80
N VAL A 7 8.66 -10.83 12.77
CA VAL A 7 7.30 -11.17 13.15
C VAL A 7 6.56 -9.94 13.68
N LEU A 8 7.20 -9.15 14.55
CA LEU A 8 6.62 -7.92 15.08
C LEU A 8 6.33 -6.90 13.99
N ILE A 9 7.27 -6.70 13.05
CA ILE A 9 7.12 -5.79 11.91
C ILE A 9 5.96 -6.24 11.02
N LYS A 10 5.90 -7.53 10.66
CA LYS A 10 4.80 -8.08 9.86
C LYS A 10 3.46 -7.90 10.59
N GLY A 11 3.39 -8.30 11.85
CA GLY A 11 2.17 -8.21 12.67
C GLY A 11 1.67 -6.78 12.84
N LYS A 12 2.55 -5.77 12.79
CA LYS A 12 2.16 -4.36 12.87
C LYS A 12 1.69 -3.81 11.54
N TYR A 13 2.47 -3.98 10.47
CA TYR A 13 2.24 -3.22 9.24
C TYR A 13 1.40 -3.96 8.20
N TYR A 14 1.38 -5.29 8.21
CA TYR A 14 0.51 -6.05 7.31
C TYR A 14 -0.97 -5.78 7.60
N PRO A 15 -1.49 -5.90 8.85
CA PRO A 15 -2.89 -5.59 9.13
C PRO A 15 -3.24 -4.14 8.82
N GLU A 16 -2.31 -3.21 9.03
CA GLU A 16 -2.51 -1.80 8.69
C GLU A 16 -2.67 -1.61 7.17
N ALA A 17 -1.81 -2.22 6.34
CA ALA A 17 -1.97 -2.17 4.89
C ALA A 17 -3.32 -2.75 4.44
N ILE A 18 -3.75 -3.88 5.04
CA ILE A 18 -5.06 -4.48 4.77
C ILE A 18 -6.20 -3.55 5.19
N ARG A 19 -6.10 -2.87 6.34
CA ARG A 19 -7.10 -1.89 6.79
C ARG A 19 -7.29 -0.76 5.78
N TYR A 20 -6.22 -0.24 5.17
CA TYR A 20 -6.34 0.76 4.11
C TYR A 20 -7.05 0.20 2.86
N MET A 21 -6.79 -1.05 2.49
CA MET A 21 -7.45 -1.69 1.35
C MET A 21 -8.94 -1.90 1.61
N GLU A 22 -9.33 -2.37 2.80
CA GLU A 22 -10.74 -2.54 3.18
C GLU A 22 -11.46 -1.18 3.25
N ASN A 23 -10.85 -0.15 3.86
CA ASN A 23 -11.42 1.20 3.87
C ASN A 23 -11.67 1.74 2.45
N ALA A 24 -10.73 1.50 1.53
CA ALA A 24 -10.87 1.92 0.13
C ALA A 24 -12.06 1.20 -0.53
N LYS A 25 -12.17 -0.12 -0.33
CA LYS A 25 -13.26 -0.95 -0.85
C LYS A 25 -14.62 -0.52 -0.29
N GLU A 26 -14.73 -0.31 1.02
CA GLU A 26 -15.97 0.16 1.66
C GLU A 26 -16.40 1.54 1.13
N THR A 27 -15.44 2.45 0.95
CA THR A 27 -15.71 3.78 0.39
C THR A 27 -16.24 3.66 -1.04
N LEU A 28 -15.63 2.78 -1.84
CA LEU A 28 -16.03 2.56 -3.23
C LEU A 28 -17.44 1.97 -3.34
N GLN A 29 -17.78 1.01 -2.48
CA GLN A 29 -19.11 0.40 -2.43
C GLN A 29 -20.21 1.43 -2.13
N LYS A 30 -19.91 2.44 -1.31
CA LYS A 30 -20.85 3.52 -0.97
C LYS A 30 -21.03 4.56 -2.08
N THR A 31 -20.18 4.56 -3.09
CA THR A 31 -20.11 5.62 -4.12
C THR A 31 -21.22 5.52 -5.17
N GLY A 32 -21.96 4.41 -5.21
CA GLY A 32 -22.93 4.13 -6.26
C GLY A 32 -22.21 3.75 -7.57
N LYS A 33 -22.68 2.66 -8.18
CA LYS A 33 -22.17 2.14 -9.46
C LYS A 33 -23.34 2.09 -10.44
N GLU A 34 -23.15 2.61 -11.63
CA GLU A 34 -24.08 2.41 -12.76
C GLU A 34 -23.35 1.65 -13.84
N ASP A 35 -23.94 0.53 -14.26
CA ASP A 35 -23.31 -0.47 -15.11
C ASP A 35 -21.91 -0.86 -14.60
N ASN A 36 -20.88 -0.34 -15.28
CA ASN A 36 -19.46 -0.61 -15.01
C ASN A 36 -18.69 0.62 -14.51
N TYR A 37 -19.36 1.73 -14.26
CA TYR A 37 -18.71 3.00 -13.92
C TYR A 37 -19.15 3.52 -12.55
N TYR A 38 -18.17 4.08 -11.82
CA TYR A 38 -18.43 4.85 -10.61
C TYR A 38 -18.70 6.30 -11.00
N LYS A 39 -19.86 6.82 -10.60
CA LYS A 39 -20.31 8.15 -11.05
C LYS A 39 -19.57 9.31 -10.38
N ASP A 40 -19.25 9.14 -9.10
CA ASP A 40 -18.66 10.23 -8.33
C ASP A 40 -17.12 10.16 -8.34
N ARG A 41 -16.55 11.04 -9.18
CA ARG A 41 -15.10 11.23 -9.32
C ARG A 41 -14.39 11.54 -8.00
N LYS A 42 -15.03 12.26 -7.07
CA LYS A 42 -14.44 12.63 -5.78
C LYS A 42 -14.15 11.37 -4.98
N TYR A 43 -15.14 10.49 -4.84
CA TYR A 43 -14.98 9.25 -4.09
C TYR A 43 -14.05 8.26 -4.79
N VAL A 44 -14.08 8.17 -6.13
CA VAL A 44 -13.10 7.36 -6.88
C VAL A 44 -11.67 7.79 -6.54
N ARG A 45 -11.38 9.09 -6.58
CA ARG A 45 -10.06 9.62 -6.23
C ARG A 45 -9.67 9.33 -4.78
N THR A 46 -10.61 9.50 -3.85
CA THR A 46 -10.38 9.19 -2.43
C THR A 46 -10.10 7.71 -2.22
N THR A 47 -10.89 6.81 -2.80
CA THR A 47 -10.69 5.36 -2.76
C THR A 47 -9.31 4.99 -3.30
N CYS A 48 -8.95 5.45 -4.51
CA CYS A 48 -7.66 5.13 -5.11
C CYS A 48 -6.49 5.65 -4.27
N GLY A 49 -6.60 6.85 -3.71
CA GLY A 49 -5.59 7.41 -2.81
C GLY A 49 -5.41 6.57 -1.54
N THR A 50 -6.51 6.12 -0.93
CA THR A 50 -6.48 5.24 0.25
C THR A 50 -5.84 3.90 -0.07
N ALA A 51 -6.25 3.25 -1.17
CA ALA A 51 -5.67 1.99 -1.61
C ALA A 51 -4.16 2.12 -1.90
N TYR A 52 -3.75 3.19 -2.60
CA TYR A 52 -2.35 3.46 -2.89
C TYR A 52 -1.52 3.60 -1.61
N ASN A 53 -2.03 4.31 -0.59
CA ASN A 53 -1.36 4.41 0.71
C ASN A 53 -1.19 3.05 1.39
N GLY A 54 -2.19 2.16 1.31
CA GLY A 54 -2.07 0.78 1.80
C GLY A 54 -0.94 0.01 1.12
N ILE A 55 -0.81 0.13 -0.20
CA ILE A 55 0.29 -0.48 -0.97
C ILE A 55 1.64 0.09 -0.55
N LEU A 56 1.75 1.41 -0.34
CA LEU A 56 3.00 2.01 0.12
C LEU A 56 3.44 1.48 1.49
N ILE A 57 2.50 1.24 2.41
CA ILE A 57 2.79 0.61 3.71
C ILE A 57 3.33 -0.81 3.51
N ALA A 58 2.68 -1.60 2.64
CA ALA A 58 3.12 -2.95 2.32
C ALA A 58 4.52 -2.98 1.69
N LEU A 59 4.78 -2.12 0.70
CA LEU A 59 6.09 -2.02 0.04
C LEU A 59 7.18 -1.58 1.01
N ASP A 60 6.90 -0.58 1.86
CA ASP A 60 7.83 -0.14 2.90
C ASP A 60 8.18 -1.26 3.86
N THR A 61 7.20 -2.07 4.24
CA THR A 61 7.38 -3.20 5.13
C THR A 61 8.19 -4.30 4.46
N TYR A 62 7.87 -4.61 3.20
CA TYR A 62 8.59 -5.61 2.41
C TYR A 62 10.06 -5.26 2.23
N LEU A 63 10.35 -4.03 1.80
CA LEU A 63 11.72 -3.54 1.61
C LEU A 63 12.49 -3.54 2.94
N LEU A 64 11.86 -3.13 4.04
CA LEU A 64 12.46 -3.16 5.37
C LEU A 64 12.84 -4.59 5.79
N LEU A 65 11.97 -5.57 5.57
CA LEU A 65 12.23 -6.98 5.86
C LEU A 65 13.34 -7.57 4.99
N ARG A 66 13.56 -7.01 3.80
CA ARG A 66 14.68 -7.35 2.89
C ARG A 66 15.99 -6.61 3.25
N GLY A 67 16.00 -5.85 4.34
CA GLY A 67 17.17 -5.11 4.81
C GLY A 67 17.36 -3.73 4.15
N ILE A 68 16.45 -3.32 3.28
CA ILE A 68 16.48 -1.99 2.64
C ILE A 68 15.87 -0.99 3.62
N LYS A 69 16.72 -0.18 4.22
CA LYS A 69 16.30 0.82 5.22
C LYS A 69 15.47 1.93 4.58
N LYS A 70 14.51 2.47 5.32
CA LYS A 70 13.76 3.65 4.89
C LYS A 70 14.69 4.84 4.69
N THR A 71 14.59 5.48 3.54
CA THR A 71 15.21 6.77 3.27
C THR A 71 14.49 7.88 4.05
N LYS A 72 15.19 8.96 4.39
CA LYS A 72 14.55 10.14 4.99
C LYS A 72 13.67 10.84 3.95
N GLY A 73 12.51 11.33 4.39
CA GLY A 73 11.59 12.11 3.56
C GLY A 73 10.60 11.28 2.75
N ARG A 74 9.88 11.96 1.84
CA ARG A 74 8.86 11.33 0.98
C ARG A 74 9.54 10.55 -0.15
N LYS A 75 9.20 9.28 -0.26
CA LYS A 75 9.68 8.42 -1.35
C LYS A 75 8.95 8.76 -2.65
N SER A 76 9.69 8.78 -3.75
CA SER A 76 9.14 8.90 -5.09
C SER A 76 8.62 7.54 -5.58
N ILE A 77 7.77 7.56 -6.61
CA ILE A 77 7.35 6.32 -7.29
C ILE A 77 8.56 5.57 -7.88
N LYS A 78 9.54 6.31 -8.41
CA LYS A 78 10.76 5.79 -9.01
C LYS A 78 11.57 4.97 -8.00
N TYR A 79 11.66 5.42 -6.74
CA TYR A 79 12.30 4.66 -5.66
C TYR A 79 11.70 3.25 -5.53
N TYR A 80 10.36 3.14 -5.45
CA TYR A 80 9.72 1.83 -5.32
C TYR A 80 9.90 0.96 -6.55
N GLN A 81 9.78 1.54 -7.76
CA GLN A 81 9.98 0.81 -9.02
C GLN A 81 11.40 0.24 -9.13
N GLU A 82 12.42 1.03 -8.77
CA GLU A 82 13.82 0.61 -8.80
C GLU A 82 14.10 -0.49 -7.76
N GLU A 83 13.65 -0.34 -6.51
CA GLU A 83 13.93 -1.31 -5.46
C GLU A 83 13.17 -2.63 -5.68
N ILE A 84 11.92 -2.57 -6.12
CA ILE A 84 11.13 -3.79 -6.41
C ILE A 84 11.62 -4.47 -7.69
N GLY A 85 11.95 -3.70 -8.74
CA GLY A 85 12.46 -4.25 -10.01
C GLY A 85 13.80 -4.98 -9.90
N LYS A 86 14.58 -4.71 -8.85
CA LYS A 86 15.79 -5.49 -8.52
C LYS A 86 15.47 -6.88 -7.95
N ILE A 87 14.27 -7.06 -7.40
CA ILE A 87 13.84 -8.27 -6.71
C ILE A 87 13.02 -9.17 -7.63
N ASP A 88 12.02 -8.61 -8.30
CA ASP A 88 11.22 -9.28 -9.31
C ASP A 88 10.88 -8.29 -10.44
N LYS A 89 11.05 -8.71 -11.68
CA LYS A 89 10.85 -7.89 -12.88
C LYS A 89 9.46 -8.02 -13.50
N LYS A 90 8.67 -9.02 -13.05
CA LYS A 90 7.33 -9.29 -13.55
C LYS A 90 6.32 -8.30 -12.99
#